data_AF-A0A958ISG8-F1
#
_entry.id   AF-A0A958ISG8-F1
#
_cell.length_a   1.000
_cell.length_b   1.000
_cell.length_c   1.000
_cell.angle_alpha   90.00
_cell.angle_beta   90.00
_cell.angle_gamma   90.00
#
_symmetry.space_group_name_H-M   'P 1'
#
loop_
_entity.id
_entity.type
_entity.pdbx_description
1 polymer ?
#
loop_
_entity_poly.entity_id
_entity_poly.type
_entity_poly.pdbx_seq_one_letter_code
_entity_poly.pdbx_strand_id
1 'polypeptide(L)'
;DDGLEVLTGAKAGKRNKSGKFTRGSIYAKVEERMRLFSERAEKHRKSLSDSQKKNAEEPAPPKNDPPEENPPQEKGKEKKKKKRKKKTL
;
A
#
# COMPACT_ATOMS: atom_id res chain seq x y z
N ASP A 1 32.62 9.51 -23.52
CA ASP A 1 33.35 10.19 -22.42
C ASP A 1 33.63 11.64 -22.76
N ASP A 2 34.42 11.92 -23.80
CA ASP A 2 34.94 13.26 -24.12
C ASP A 2 33.88 14.38 -24.18
N GLY A 3 32.70 14.13 -24.76
CA GLY A 3 31.60 15.11 -24.80
C GLY A 3 31.10 15.54 -23.41
N LEU A 4 31.12 14.65 -22.41
CA LEU A 4 30.81 15.02 -21.03
C LEU A 4 31.91 15.84 -20.38
N GLU A 5 33.18 15.61 -20.74
CA GLU A 5 34.30 16.40 -20.23
C GLU A 5 34.26 17.83 -20.80
N VAL A 6 33.96 17.98 -22.10
CA VAL A 6 33.77 19.28 -22.77
C VAL A 6 32.62 20.07 -22.15
N LEU A 7 31.46 19.43 -21.91
CA LEU A 7 30.26 20.12 -21.41
C LEU A 7 30.31 20.48 -19.91
N THR A 8 31.18 19.86 -19.11
CA THR A 8 31.19 20.03 -17.65
C THR A 8 32.53 20.51 -17.08
N GLY A 9 33.60 20.51 -17.87
CA GLY A 9 34.97 20.77 -17.40
C GLY A 9 35.53 19.70 -16.45
N ALA A 10 34.79 18.62 -16.19
CA ALA A 10 35.17 17.57 -15.24
C ALA A 10 35.50 16.26 -15.97
N LYS A 11 36.44 15.48 -15.42
CA LYS A 11 36.76 14.15 -15.96
C LYS A 11 35.54 13.23 -15.85
N ALA A 12 35.16 12.58 -16.96
CA ALA A 12 34.02 11.66 -17.03
C ALA A 12 34.25 10.46 -16.10
N GLY A 13 35.49 9.94 -16.10
CA GLY A 13 35.96 8.86 -15.24
C GLY A 13 36.10 7.54 -15.99
N LYS A 14 37.03 6.69 -15.56
CA LYS A 14 37.23 5.35 -16.13
C LYS A 14 37.01 4.28 -15.06
N ARG A 15 36.51 3.12 -15.47
CA ARG A 15 36.41 1.95 -14.58
C ARG A 15 37.80 1.38 -14.31
N ASN A 16 38.08 1.05 -13.05
CA ASN A 16 39.28 0.34 -12.64
C ASN A 16 39.08 -1.20 -12.74
N LYS A 17 40.11 -1.98 -12.37
CA LYS A 17 40.05 -3.46 -12.35
C LYS A 17 38.96 -4.04 -11.44
N SER A 18 38.43 -3.28 -10.47
CA SER A 18 37.32 -3.67 -9.60
C SER A 18 35.96 -3.12 -10.05
N GLY A 19 35.87 -2.60 -11.29
CA GLY A 19 34.64 -2.08 -11.90
C GLY A 19 34.22 -0.69 -11.46
N LYS A 20 34.87 -0.11 -10.45
CA LYS A 20 34.52 1.20 -9.86
C LYS A 20 35.08 2.35 -10.70
N PHE A 21 34.33 3.44 -10.80
CA PHE A 21 34.80 4.66 -11.47
C PHE A 21 35.84 5.43 -10.65
N THR A 22 36.68 6.22 -11.32
CA THR A 22 37.66 7.12 -10.69
C THR A 22 36.96 8.07 -9.70
N ARG A 23 37.42 8.15 -8.45
CA ARG A 23 36.80 9.02 -7.43
C ARG A 23 36.80 10.49 -7.88
N GLY A 24 35.71 11.20 -7.64
CA GLY A 24 35.53 12.62 -8.03
C GLY A 24 35.08 12.85 -9.47
N SER A 25 35.15 11.82 -10.33
CA SER A 25 34.65 11.87 -11.71
C SER A 25 33.12 11.99 -11.80
N ILE A 26 32.62 12.36 -12.99
CA ILE A 26 31.17 12.46 -13.25
C ILE A 26 30.50 11.11 -13.03
N TYR A 27 31.04 10.03 -13.59
CA TYR A 27 30.42 8.70 -13.48
C TYR A 27 30.40 8.19 -12.03
N ALA A 28 31.43 8.48 -11.21
CA ALA A 28 31.40 8.17 -9.79
C ALA A 28 30.27 8.93 -9.04
N LYS A 29 30.05 10.22 -9.37
CA LYS A 29 28.94 11.02 -8.80
C LYS A 29 27.57 10.53 -9.25
N VAL A 30 27.44 10.03 -10.48
CA VAL A 30 26.21 9.42 -11.00
C VAL A 30 25.92 8.09 -10.29
N GLU A 31 26.93 7.23 -10.15
CA GLU A 31 26.82 5.94 -9.46
C GLU A 31 26.38 6.11 -7.99
N GLU A 32 26.97 7.08 -7.27
CA GLU A 32 26.58 7.45 -5.90
C GLU A 32 25.12 7.93 -5.82
N ARG A 33 24.70 8.83 -6.74
CA ARG A 33 23.29 9.28 -6.81
C ARG A 33 22.34 8.14 -7.09
N MET A 34 22.64 7.29 -8.07
CA MET A 34 21.80 6.12 -8.41
C MET A 34 21.64 5.18 -7.22
N ARG A 35 22.73 4.90 -6.49
CA ARG A 35 22.67 4.12 -5.25
C ARG A 35 21.73 4.76 -4.21
N LEU A 36 21.85 6.07 -3.97
CA LEU A 36 20.99 6.79 -3.02
C LEU A 36 19.51 6.75 -3.44
N PHE A 37 19.21 6.84 -4.74
CA PHE A 37 17.85 6.68 -5.25
C PHE A 37 17.31 5.26 -5.03
N SER A 38 18.11 4.22 -5.29
CA SER A 38 17.74 2.82 -5.02
C SER A 38 17.48 2.58 -3.53
N GLU A 39 18.38 3.03 -2.65
CA GLU A 39 18.19 2.90 -1.19
C GLU A 39 16.93 3.63 -0.69
N ARG A 40 16.60 4.80 -1.27
CA ARG A 40 15.37 5.53 -0.96
C ARG A 40 14.12 4.81 -1.50
N ALA A 41 14.17 4.26 -2.71
CA ALA A 41 13.07 3.51 -3.30
C ALA A 41 12.75 2.23 -2.50
N GLU A 42 13.77 1.50 -2.05
CA GLU A 42 13.59 0.35 -1.17
C GLU A 42 12.96 0.70 0.17
N LYS A 43 13.43 1.79 0.82
CA LYS A 43 12.85 2.27 2.09
C LYS A 43 11.39 2.64 1.91
N HIS A 44 11.06 3.34 0.83
CA HIS A 44 9.69 3.71 0.50
C HIS A 44 8.78 2.49 0.24
N ARG A 45 9.29 1.49 -0.49
CA ARG A 45 8.58 0.21 -0.71
C ARG A 45 8.30 -0.51 0.60
N LYS A 46 9.29 -0.59 1.51
CA LYS A 46 9.15 -1.21 2.85
C LYS A 46 8.10 -0.48 3.70
N SER A 47 8.13 0.86 3.75
CA SER A 47 7.13 1.63 4.50
C SER A 47 5.70 1.46 3.98
N LEU A 48 5.51 1.27 2.66
CA LEU A 48 4.19 0.98 2.10
C LEU A 48 3.69 -0.41 2.49
N SER A 49 4.54 -1.45 2.42
CA SER A 49 4.16 -2.79 2.85
C SER A 49 3.85 -2.87 4.35
N ASP A 50 4.61 -2.17 5.19
CA ASP A 50 4.37 -2.14 6.64
C ASP A 50 3.08 -1.38 6.99
N SER A 51 2.76 -0.32 6.24
CA SER A 51 1.52 0.45 6.42
C SER A 51 0.28 -0.36 6.01
N GLN A 52 0.36 -1.15 4.94
CA GLN A 52 -0.71 -2.08 4.56
C GLN A 52 -0.90 -3.19 5.60
N LYS A 53 0.19 -3.68 6.21
CA LYS A 53 0.13 -4.75 7.22
C LYS A 53 -0.56 -4.27 8.51
N LYS A 54 -0.34 -3.02 8.92
CA LYS A 54 -0.97 -2.42 10.12
C LYS A 54 -2.47 -2.13 9.98
N ASN A 55 -2.98 -1.96 8.75
CA ASN A 55 -4.42 -1.79 8.51
C ASN A 55 -5.18 -3.12 8.37
N ALA A 56 -4.49 -4.27 8.43
CA ALA A 56 -5.11 -5.59 8.40
C ALA A 56 -5.36 -6.18 9.80
N GLU A 57 -5.10 -5.40 10.86
CA GLU A 57 -5.17 -5.82 12.26
C GLU A 57 -6.05 -4.85 13.08
N GLU A 58 -7.18 -4.42 12.51
CA GLU A 58 -8.32 -4.03 13.34
C GLU A 58 -8.89 -5.31 13.98
N PRO A 59 -8.99 -5.39 15.33
CA PRO A 59 -9.61 -6.54 15.96
C PRO A 59 -11.09 -6.60 15.55
N ALA A 60 -11.53 -7.78 15.12
CA ALA A 60 -12.94 -8.00 14.78
C ALA A 60 -13.84 -7.49 15.93
N PRO A 61 -14.91 -6.73 15.64
CA PRO A 61 -15.77 -6.21 16.69
C PRO A 61 -16.27 -7.37 17.55
N PRO A 62 -16.26 -7.24 18.89
CA PRO A 62 -16.71 -8.32 19.76
C PRO A 62 -18.13 -8.70 19.34
N LYS A 63 -18.35 -10.00 19.14
CA LYS A 63 -19.69 -10.54 18.96
C LYS A 63 -20.43 -10.32 20.27
N ASN A 64 -21.18 -9.22 20.35
CA ASN A 64 -22.14 -9.02 21.41
C ASN A 64 -23.22 -10.08 21.21
N ASP A 65 -23.17 -11.14 22.02
CA ASP A 65 -24.26 -12.08 22.12
C ASP A 65 -25.53 -11.30 22.49
N PRO A 66 -26.64 -11.47 21.76
CA PRO A 66 -27.86 -10.71 22.03
C PRO A 66 -28.39 -11.11 23.43
N PRO A 67 -28.67 -10.15 24.32
CA PRO A 67 -29.15 -10.46 25.66
C PRO A 67 -30.47 -11.22 25.59
N GLU A 68 -30.57 -12.30 26.37
CA GLU A 68 -31.73 -13.16 26.45
C GLU A 68 -32.87 -12.45 27.20
N GLU A 69 -33.73 -11.76 26.47
CA GLU A 69 -34.87 -11.02 27.01
C GLU A 69 -36.17 -11.83 26.79
N ASN A 70 -36.72 -12.39 27.89
CA ASN A 70 -37.99 -13.12 27.89
C ASN A 70 -39.12 -12.31 28.60
N PRO A 71 -40.41 -12.54 28.23
CA PRO A 71 -41.49 -11.51 28.20
C PRO A 71 -42.31 -11.42 29.51
N PRO A 72 -43.16 -10.39 29.80
CA PRO A 72 -44.39 -10.00 29.03
C PRO A 72 -44.76 -8.47 29.12
N GLN A 73 -45.93 -7.89 28.75
CA GLN A 73 -47.28 -8.35 28.34
C GLN A 73 -47.91 -7.54 27.17
N GLU A 74 -48.64 -8.23 26.29
CA GLU A 74 -50.04 -7.97 25.85
C GLU A 74 -50.65 -6.54 25.81
N LYS A 75 -51.02 -6.04 24.61
CA LYS A 75 -52.41 -5.67 24.16
C LYS A 75 -52.40 -4.82 22.88
N GLY A 76 -53.16 -5.24 21.86
CA GLY A 76 -53.31 -4.46 20.61
C GLY A 76 -53.94 -5.26 19.46
N LYS A 77 -55.23 -5.60 19.56
CA LYS A 77 -55.95 -6.37 18.54
C LYS A 77 -56.37 -5.45 17.37
N GLU A 78 -55.94 -5.74 16.14
CA GLU A 78 -56.80 -5.53 14.97
C GLU A 78 -56.59 -6.63 13.91
N LYS A 79 -57.59 -6.84 13.03
CA LYS A 79 -57.91 -8.12 12.41
C LYS A 79 -58.06 -8.00 10.89
N LYS A 80 -57.43 -8.96 10.18
CA LYS A 80 -57.94 -9.64 8.96
C LYS A 80 -58.31 -8.79 7.73
N LYS A 81 -57.73 -9.13 6.57
CA LYS A 81 -58.40 -9.81 5.42
C LYS A 81 -57.40 -9.98 4.24
N LYS A 82 -57.19 -11.20 3.69
CA LYS A 82 -57.95 -11.82 2.56
C LYS A 82 -57.65 -11.08 1.22
N LYS A 83 -57.04 -11.67 0.17
CA LYS A 83 -57.44 -12.87 -0.61
C LYS A 83 -56.24 -13.40 -1.44
N ARG A 84 -56.01 -14.73 -1.54
CA ARG A 84 -56.29 -15.65 -2.68
C ARG A 84 -55.71 -15.17 -4.04
N LYS A 85 -54.65 -15.82 -4.56
CA LYS A 85 -54.64 -17.05 -5.42
C LYS A 85 -55.12 -16.84 -6.88
N LYS A 86 -54.33 -17.42 -7.81
CA LYS A 86 -54.64 -17.95 -9.16
C LYS A 86 -54.49 -17.05 -10.41
N LYS A 87 -53.58 -17.50 -11.28
CA LYS A 87 -53.81 -18.04 -12.65
C LYS A 87 -54.18 -17.07 -13.79
N THR A 88 -53.30 -17.01 -14.80
CA THR A 88 -53.51 -16.95 -16.28
C THR A 88 -52.16 -16.60 -16.93
N LEU A 89 -51.79 -17.09 -18.11
CA LEU A 89 -52.25 -18.28 -18.86
C LEU A 89 -51.02 -18.85 -19.58
#